data_AF-A0A9E0XYB0-F1
#
_entry.id   AF-A0A9E0XYB0-F1
#
_cell.length_a   1.000
_cell.length_b   1.000
_cell.length_c   1.000
_cell.angle_alpha   90.00
_cell.angle_beta   90.00
_cell.angle_gamma   90.00
#
_symmetry.space_group_name_H-M   'P 1'
#
loop_
_entity.id
_entity.type
_entity.pdbx_description
1 polymer ?
#
loop_
_entity_poly.entity_id
_entity_poly.type
_entity_poly.pdbx_seq_one_letter_code
_entity_poly.pdbx_strand_id
1 'polypeptide(L)'
;MFTGIIQDTGRILSSDNKGDSKKFRVEVHDIFLQGVKTGDSISVNGACMTVESYSKDNFEFTTIAESLSKTNLGKLETGSYINLEKSMTMNSKLDGHIVSGHVDTIGLVDKVIENEDSWEFFIKFSNKFSDNVIYKGSIAINGVSLTIAEIVKEGNKNTTIRISIIPHTFNHTNFKFLREKDIVNIEFDLLGKYVKRILRK
;
A
#
# COMPACT_ATOMS: atom_id res chain seq x y z
N MET A 1 3.00 -10.34 8.12
CA MET A 1 1.89 -10.61 7.17
C MET A 1 0.70 -9.75 7.57
N PHE A 2 -0.12 -9.41 6.58
CA PHE A 2 -1.23 -8.48 6.64
C PHE A 2 -2.39 -9.01 5.77
N THR A 3 -3.54 -8.35 5.84
CA THR A 3 -4.76 -8.70 5.09
C THR A 3 -5.10 -7.69 3.99
N GLY A 4 -4.48 -6.51 4.07
CA GLY A 4 -4.81 -5.36 3.24
C GLY A 4 -6.09 -4.64 3.65
N ILE A 5 -6.54 -4.82 4.89
CA ILE A 5 -7.65 -4.07 5.47
C ILE A 5 -7.08 -2.98 6.37
N ILE A 6 -7.20 -1.74 5.91
CA ILE A 6 -6.60 -0.59 6.59
C ILE A 6 -7.33 -0.32 7.89
N GLN A 7 -6.55 -0.13 8.96
CA GLN A 7 -7.03 0.09 10.31
C GLN A 7 -6.94 1.55 10.73
N ASP A 8 -6.01 2.31 10.14
CA ASP A 8 -5.91 3.76 10.35
C ASP A 8 -5.32 4.47 9.13
N THR A 9 -5.61 5.76 9.00
CA THR A 9 -4.94 6.67 8.06
C THR A 9 -4.10 7.66 8.85
N GLY A 10 -2.80 7.39 8.94
CA GLY A 10 -1.84 8.22 9.67
C GLY A 10 -1.35 9.43 8.87
N ARG A 11 -0.70 10.37 9.56
CA ARG A 11 -0.09 11.57 8.99
C ARG A 11 1.40 11.65 9.31
N ILE A 12 2.23 11.90 8.30
CA ILE A 12 3.67 12.10 8.51
C ILE A 12 3.91 13.42 9.27
N LEU A 13 4.51 13.34 10.47
CA LEU A 13 4.94 14.49 11.25
C LEU A 13 6.34 14.95 10.82
N SER A 14 7.28 14.01 10.66
CA SER A 14 8.61 14.30 10.14
C SER A 14 9.14 13.14 9.30
N SER A 15 10.07 13.46 8.41
CA SER A 15 10.72 12.50 7.52
C SER A 15 12.17 12.94 7.31
N ASP A 16 13.05 12.52 8.21
CA ASP A 16 14.40 13.05 8.36
C ASP A 16 15.43 12.10 7.73
N ASN A 17 16.28 12.63 6.84
CA ASN A 17 17.35 11.82 6.24
C ASN A 17 18.42 11.48 7.27
N LYS A 18 18.88 10.23 7.26
CA LYS A 18 19.92 9.68 8.12
C LYS A 18 20.85 8.81 7.29
N GLY A 19 21.86 9.43 6.67
CA GLY A 19 22.68 8.77 5.65
C GLY A 19 21.81 8.35 4.46
N ASP A 20 21.90 7.07 4.07
CA ASP A 20 21.08 6.47 3.00
C ASP A 20 19.70 5.98 3.49
N SER A 21 19.36 6.21 4.76
CA SER A 21 18.06 5.87 5.35
C SER A 21 17.24 7.12 5.65
N LYS A 22 15.95 6.94 5.89
CA LYS A 22 15.04 8.01 6.31
C LYS A 22 14.28 7.57 7.54
N LYS A 23 14.29 8.39 8.58
CA LYS A 23 13.52 8.17 9.81
C LYS A 23 12.20 8.92 9.70
N PHE A 24 11.11 8.25 10.00
CA PHE A 24 9.77 8.81 9.96
C PHE A 24 9.19 8.86 11.35
N ARG A 25 8.43 9.92 11.61
CA ARG A 25 7.50 10.02 12.73
C ARG A 25 6.10 10.19 12.19
N VAL A 26 5.17 9.37 12.65
CA VAL A 26 3.82 9.29 12.12
C VAL A 26 2.81 9.48 13.23
N GLU A 27 1.93 10.46 13.06
CA GLU A 27 0.74 10.68 13.87
C GLU A 27 -0.36 9.71 13.47
N VAL A 28 -1.04 9.15 14.47
CA VAL A 28 -2.09 8.14 14.34
C VAL A 28 -3.14 8.33 15.41
N HIS A 29 -4.32 7.73 15.23
CA HIS A 29 -5.29 7.66 16.31
C HIS A 29 -4.76 6.76 17.43
N ASP A 30 -4.94 7.17 18.68
CA ASP A 30 -4.42 6.45 19.86
C ASP A 30 -4.91 4.99 19.94
N ILE A 31 -6.15 4.75 19.53
CA ILE A 31 -6.75 3.40 19.42
C ILE A 31 -5.95 2.47 18.50
N PHE A 32 -5.30 2.98 17.44
CA PHE A 32 -4.53 2.17 16.52
C PHE A 32 -3.29 1.56 17.20
N LEU A 33 -2.61 2.32 18.07
CA LEU A 33 -1.41 1.89 18.78
C LEU A 33 -1.68 0.97 19.97
N GLN A 34 -2.94 0.70 20.31
CA GLN A 34 -3.24 -0.26 21.37
C GLN A 34 -2.66 -1.64 21.05
N GLY A 35 -1.87 -2.15 22.00
CA GLY A 35 -1.19 -3.43 21.91
C GLY A 35 0.10 -3.45 21.07
N VAL A 36 0.48 -2.32 20.46
CA VAL A 36 1.73 -2.19 19.71
C VAL A 36 2.93 -2.18 20.67
N LYS A 37 4.02 -2.82 20.26
CA LYS A 37 5.31 -2.85 20.96
C LYS A 37 6.44 -2.48 20.01
N THR A 38 7.56 -2.04 20.58
CA THR A 38 8.81 -1.90 19.82
C THR A 38 9.20 -3.27 19.25
N GLY A 39 9.56 -3.28 17.97
CA GLY A 39 9.85 -4.50 17.21
C GLY A 39 8.66 -5.07 16.45
N ASP A 40 7.44 -4.60 16.69
CA ASP A 40 6.27 -5.03 15.92
C ASP A 40 6.34 -4.53 14.47
N SER A 41 5.68 -5.26 13.58
CA SER A 41 5.55 -4.90 12.17
C SER A 41 4.23 -4.18 11.88
N ILE A 42 4.33 -3.01 11.26
CA ILE A 42 3.20 -2.22 10.76
C ILE A 42 3.38 -2.01 9.25
N SER A 43 2.33 -2.29 8.49
CA SER A 43 2.26 -1.96 7.07
C SER A 43 2.02 -0.46 6.92
N VAL A 44 2.95 0.23 6.24
CA VAL A 44 2.87 1.66 5.92
C VAL A 44 2.74 1.80 4.41
N ASN A 45 1.55 2.21 3.92
CA ASN A 45 1.21 2.15 2.50
C ASN A 45 1.52 0.77 1.87
N GLY A 46 1.31 -0.33 2.60
CA GLY A 46 1.62 -1.67 2.09
C GLY A 46 3.08 -2.10 2.22
N ALA A 47 3.97 -1.26 2.76
CA ALA A 47 5.36 -1.64 3.02
C ALA A 47 5.53 -2.01 4.51
N CYS A 48 6.06 -3.18 4.80
CA CYS A 48 6.28 -3.66 6.16
C CYS A 48 7.41 -2.87 6.85
N MET A 49 7.07 -2.12 7.89
CA MET A 49 8.00 -1.34 8.70
C MET A 49 8.02 -1.84 10.14
N THR A 50 9.20 -1.79 10.76
CA THR A 50 9.38 -2.17 12.17
C THR A 50 9.26 -0.94 13.06
N VAL A 51 8.44 -1.03 14.11
CA VAL A 51 8.29 0.03 15.11
C VAL A 51 9.58 0.14 15.93
N GLU A 52 10.22 1.31 15.89
CA GLU A 52 11.41 1.61 16.69
C GLU A 52 11.03 2.23 18.04
N SER A 53 10.09 3.16 18.02
CA SER A 53 9.56 3.83 19.20
C SER A 53 8.09 4.21 18.97
N TYR A 54 7.35 4.41 20.05
CA TYR A 54 5.97 4.89 19.99
C TYR A 54 5.60 5.63 21.27
N SER A 55 4.55 6.44 21.17
CA SER A 55 3.91 7.14 22.28
C SER A 55 2.40 6.98 22.15
N LYS A 56 1.60 7.88 22.75
CA LYS A 56 0.15 7.75 22.76
C LYS A 56 -0.47 7.89 21.37
N ASP A 57 0.02 8.81 20.56
CA ASP A 57 -0.60 9.29 19.32
C ASP A 57 0.38 9.29 18.13
N ASN A 58 1.58 8.74 18.30
CA ASN A 58 2.55 8.64 17.22
C ASN A 58 3.52 7.48 17.41
N PHE A 59 4.08 7.00 16.30
CA PHE A 59 5.15 6.01 16.27
C PHE A 59 6.25 6.41 15.29
N GLU A 60 7.40 5.79 15.44
CA GLU A 60 8.58 6.03 14.60
C GLU A 60 9.10 4.74 13.98
N PHE A 61 9.61 4.86 12.76
CA PHE A 61 10.32 3.79 12.05
C PHE A 61 11.42 4.38 11.17
N THR A 62 12.42 3.55 10.85
CA THR A 62 13.47 3.89 9.89
C THR A 62 13.34 3.01 8.65
N THR A 63 13.42 3.61 7.47
CA THR A 63 13.40 2.91 6.19
C THR A 63 14.76 3.04 5.49
N ILE A 64 15.26 1.91 4.99
CA ILE A 64 16.53 1.82 4.26
C ILE A 64 16.40 2.24 2.79
N ALA A 65 17.53 2.56 2.15
CA ALA A 65 17.61 2.99 0.76
C ALA A 65 16.85 2.09 -0.23
N GLU A 66 16.94 0.76 -0.07
CA GLU A 66 16.27 -0.17 -0.97
C GLU A 66 14.75 0.04 -0.96
N SER A 67 14.14 0.07 0.22
CA SER A 67 12.71 0.30 0.37
C SER A 67 12.30 1.69 -0.10
N LEU A 68 13.11 2.73 0.19
CA LEU A 68 12.86 4.09 -0.30
C LEU A 68 12.85 4.16 -1.85
N SER A 69 13.69 3.36 -2.51
CA SER A 69 13.79 3.32 -3.98
C SER A 69 12.67 2.54 -4.66
N LYS A 70 12.05 1.59 -3.95
CA LYS A 70 11.05 0.66 -4.49
C LYS A 70 9.60 1.02 -4.11
N THR A 71 9.43 2.00 -3.22
CA THR A 71 8.13 2.42 -2.69
C THR A 71 7.94 3.93 -2.81
N ASN A 72 6.71 4.41 -2.57
CA ASN A 72 6.40 5.83 -2.47
C ASN A 72 6.92 6.48 -1.17
N LEU A 73 7.49 5.71 -0.22
CA LEU A 73 7.99 6.24 1.05
C LEU A 73 9.09 7.30 0.84
N GLY A 74 9.93 7.13 -0.18
CA GLY A 74 10.96 8.11 -0.55
C GLY A 74 10.41 9.46 -1.02
N LYS A 75 9.13 9.53 -1.36
CA LYS A 75 8.43 10.74 -1.81
C LYS A 75 7.51 11.35 -0.75
N LEU A 76 7.37 10.70 0.40
CA LEU A 76 6.57 11.23 1.50
C LEU A 76 7.27 12.41 2.17
N GLU A 77 6.48 13.42 2.46
CA GLU A 77 6.87 14.66 3.12
C GLU A 77 5.99 14.89 4.35
N THR A 78 6.39 15.80 5.24
CA THR A 78 5.56 16.22 6.36
C THR A 78 4.17 16.65 5.87
N GLY A 79 3.13 16.09 6.51
CA GLY A 79 1.73 16.30 6.13
C GLY A 79 1.16 15.27 5.17
N SER A 80 1.96 14.37 4.60
CA SER A 80 1.46 13.27 3.77
C SER A 80 0.59 12.31 4.58
N TYR A 81 -0.49 11.82 3.97
CA TYR A 81 -1.37 10.80 4.57
C TYR A 81 -1.03 9.39 4.07
N ILE A 82 -1.02 8.43 4.99
CA ILE A 82 -0.59 7.06 4.72
C ILE A 82 -1.58 6.05 5.31
N ASN A 83 -1.74 4.91 4.63
CA ASN A 83 -2.51 3.79 5.14
C ASN A 83 -1.68 2.97 6.13
N LEU A 84 -2.33 2.53 7.20
CA LEU A 84 -1.70 1.76 8.26
C LEU A 84 -2.49 0.49 8.58
N GLU A 85 -1.77 -0.62 8.74
CA GLU A 85 -2.33 -1.90 9.17
C GLU A 85 -1.32 -2.63 10.08
N LYS A 86 -1.75 -3.09 11.25
CA LYS A 86 -0.92 -3.93 12.14
C LYS A 86 -0.77 -5.33 11.57
N SER A 87 0.34 -5.99 11.88
CA SER A 87 0.50 -7.39 11.51
C SER A 87 -0.63 -8.26 12.09
N MET A 88 -1.06 -9.25 11.31
CA MET A 88 -2.11 -10.16 11.75
C MET A 88 -1.60 -11.10 12.85
N THR A 89 -2.48 -11.42 13.81
CA THR A 89 -2.32 -12.56 14.72
C THR A 89 -2.89 -13.83 14.11
N MET A 90 -2.53 -15.00 14.63
CA MET A 90 -3.02 -16.30 14.14
C MET A 90 -4.55 -16.44 14.20
N ASN A 91 -5.23 -15.72 15.10
CA ASN A 91 -6.69 -15.79 15.27
C ASN A 91 -7.43 -14.65 14.56
N SER A 92 -6.74 -13.90 13.70
CA SER A 92 -7.35 -12.78 12.97
C SER A 92 -8.19 -13.29 11.81
N LYS A 93 -9.23 -12.53 11.45
CA LYS A 93 -9.90 -12.73 10.16
C LYS A 93 -8.98 -12.34 9.00
N LEU A 94 -9.11 -13.03 7.88
CA LEU A 94 -8.50 -12.68 6.61
C LEU A 94 -9.60 -12.15 5.68
N ASP A 95 -10.05 -10.92 5.92
CA ASP A 95 -11.18 -10.31 5.17
C ASP A 95 -10.78 -9.82 3.77
N GLY A 96 -9.49 -9.56 3.55
CA GLY A 96 -8.91 -9.23 2.25
C GLY A 96 -8.20 -10.43 1.60
N HIS A 97 -6.92 -10.28 1.30
CA HIS A 97 -6.07 -11.38 0.82
C HIS A 97 -4.71 -11.35 1.53
N ILE A 98 -3.86 -12.35 1.28
CA ILE A 98 -2.54 -12.39 1.91
C ILE A 98 -1.66 -11.27 1.34
N VAL A 99 -1.39 -10.28 2.17
CA VAL A 99 -0.46 -9.18 1.88
C VAL A 99 0.79 -9.40 2.72
N SER A 100 1.95 -9.48 2.08
CA SER A 100 3.22 -9.71 2.76
C SER A 100 3.81 -8.42 3.35
N GLY A 101 3.49 -7.27 2.75
CA GLY A 101 4.13 -6.00 3.06
C GLY A 101 5.42 -5.79 2.24
N HIS A 102 5.61 -6.57 1.17
CA HIS A 102 6.75 -6.49 0.26
C HIS A 102 6.31 -5.92 -1.08
N VAL A 103 6.31 -4.60 -1.17
CA VAL A 103 5.95 -3.85 -2.37
C VAL A 103 6.84 -4.29 -3.54
N ASP A 104 6.20 -4.73 -4.63
CA ASP A 104 6.89 -5.22 -5.83
C ASP A 104 7.30 -4.05 -6.75
N THR A 105 6.44 -3.03 -6.83
CA THR A 105 6.68 -1.85 -7.67
C THR A 105 5.83 -0.65 -7.25
N ILE A 106 6.08 0.48 -7.88
CA ILE A 106 5.22 1.65 -7.82
C ILE A 106 4.32 1.72 -9.06
N GLY A 107 3.12 2.23 -8.86
CA GLY A 107 2.20 2.62 -9.93
C GLY A 107 1.97 4.13 -9.92
N LEU A 108 1.40 4.62 -11.01
CA LEU A 108 0.97 6.00 -11.15
C LEU A 108 -0.55 6.02 -11.32
N VAL A 109 -1.23 6.88 -10.55
CA VAL A 109 -2.66 7.14 -10.74
C VAL A 109 -2.82 7.88 -12.06
N ASP A 110 -3.28 7.18 -13.09
CA ASP A 110 -3.43 7.73 -14.44
C ASP A 110 -4.68 8.59 -14.56
N LYS A 111 -5.78 8.10 -13.96
CA LYS A 111 -7.10 8.73 -14.02
C LYS A 111 -7.92 8.37 -12.78
N VAL A 112 -8.74 9.31 -12.33
CA VAL A 112 -9.77 9.07 -11.30
C VAL A 112 -11.13 9.49 -11.87
N ILE A 113 -12.15 8.63 -11.74
CA ILE A 113 -13.53 8.94 -12.09
C ILE A 113 -14.37 8.86 -10.83
N GLU A 114 -15.06 9.94 -10.50
CA GLU A 114 -16.05 9.97 -9.43
C GLU A 114 -17.42 9.67 -10.01
N ASN A 115 -18.07 8.65 -9.46
CA ASN A 115 -19.45 8.28 -9.73
C ASN A 115 -20.30 8.58 -8.48
N GLU A 116 -21.62 8.48 -8.56
CA GLU A 116 -22.53 8.83 -7.44
C GLU A 116 -22.18 8.12 -6.12
N ASP A 117 -21.85 6.82 -6.16
CA ASP A 117 -21.56 6.00 -4.98
C ASP A 117 -20.23 5.24 -5.05
N SER A 118 -19.31 5.63 -5.94
CA SER A 118 -18.01 4.95 -6.08
C SER A 118 -16.97 5.80 -6.79
N TRP A 119 -15.70 5.43 -6.62
CA TRP A 119 -14.59 6.04 -7.35
C TRP A 119 -13.86 4.97 -8.15
N GLU A 120 -13.61 5.23 -9.43
CA GLU A 120 -12.78 4.37 -10.26
C GLU A 120 -11.37 4.96 -10.34
N PHE A 121 -10.38 4.15 -9.99
CA PHE A 121 -8.97 4.52 -10.12
C PHE A 121 -8.33 3.67 -11.22
N PHE A 122 -7.62 4.34 -12.12
CA PHE A 122 -6.81 3.73 -13.16
C PHE A 122 -5.35 3.81 -12.72
N ILE A 123 -4.75 2.66 -12.43
CA ILE A 123 -3.37 2.58 -11.94
C ILE A 123 -2.49 2.01 -13.03
N LYS A 124 -1.54 2.82 -13.49
CA LYS A 124 -0.59 2.47 -14.56
C LYS A 124 0.74 2.02 -13.99
N PHE A 125 1.28 0.93 -14.51
CA PHE A 125 2.58 0.38 -14.14
C PHE A 125 3.26 -0.33 -15.32
N SER A 126 4.53 -0.72 -15.13
CA SER A 126 5.34 -1.32 -16.20
C SER A 126 4.82 -2.68 -16.65
N ASN A 127 4.79 -2.91 -17.98
CA ASN A 127 4.37 -4.18 -18.60
C ASN A 127 5.16 -5.41 -18.13
N LYS A 128 6.36 -5.23 -17.56
CA LYS A 128 7.16 -6.35 -16.99
C LYS A 128 6.39 -7.11 -15.88
N PHE A 129 5.38 -6.48 -15.29
CA PHE A 129 4.52 -7.06 -14.26
C PHE A 129 3.13 -7.46 -14.76
N SER A 130 2.83 -7.33 -16.05
CA SER A 130 1.49 -7.58 -16.60
C SER A 130 0.97 -8.99 -16.32
N ASP A 131 1.82 -10.02 -16.34
CA ASP A 131 1.38 -11.40 -16.00
C ASP A 131 1.09 -11.63 -14.50
N ASN A 132 1.28 -10.62 -13.65
CA ASN A 132 0.99 -10.73 -12.21
C ASN A 132 -0.44 -10.27 -11.87
N VAL A 133 -1.20 -9.80 -12.87
CA VAL A 133 -2.58 -9.32 -12.69
C VAL A 133 -3.55 -10.13 -13.55
N ILE A 134 -4.73 -10.41 -13.02
CA ILE A 134 -5.82 -11.09 -13.73
C ILE A 134 -7.14 -10.37 -13.46
N TYR A 135 -8.09 -10.46 -14.40
CA TYR A 135 -9.45 -9.96 -14.19
C TYR A 135 -10.07 -10.63 -12.95
N LYS A 136 -10.66 -9.83 -12.06
CA LYS A 136 -11.19 -10.26 -10.75
C LYS A 136 -10.15 -10.84 -9.78
N GLY A 137 -8.86 -10.68 -10.07
CA GLY A 137 -7.78 -11.01 -9.15
C GLY A 137 -7.63 -9.99 -8.03
N SER A 138 -6.93 -10.40 -6.97
CA SER A 138 -6.56 -9.54 -5.84
C SER A 138 -5.30 -8.74 -6.14
N ILE A 139 -5.24 -7.53 -5.60
CA ILE A 139 -4.05 -6.67 -5.63
C ILE A 139 -4.05 -5.76 -4.40
N ALA A 140 -2.86 -5.45 -3.87
CA ALA A 140 -2.71 -4.46 -2.81
C ALA A 140 -2.17 -3.15 -3.37
N ILE A 141 -2.92 -2.06 -3.20
CA ILE A 141 -2.53 -0.70 -3.62
C ILE A 141 -2.42 0.18 -2.37
N ASN A 142 -1.23 0.72 -2.09
CA ASN A 142 -0.93 1.37 -0.80
C ASN A 142 -1.36 0.51 0.41
N GLY A 143 -1.21 -0.82 0.29
CA GLY A 143 -1.64 -1.77 1.30
C GLY A 143 -3.13 -2.09 1.31
N VAL A 144 -3.98 -1.41 0.54
CA VAL A 144 -5.42 -1.72 0.48
C VAL A 144 -5.64 -2.92 -0.44
N SER A 145 -6.26 -3.98 0.09
CA SER A 145 -6.70 -5.15 -0.66
C SER A 145 -7.88 -4.80 -1.56
N LEU A 146 -7.73 -4.99 -2.86
CA LEU A 146 -8.69 -4.59 -3.88
C LEU A 146 -8.87 -5.67 -4.94
N THR A 147 -9.99 -5.62 -5.65
CA THR A 147 -10.31 -6.49 -6.78
C THR A 147 -10.10 -5.75 -8.09
N ILE A 148 -9.36 -6.34 -9.02
CA ILE A 148 -9.13 -5.79 -10.35
C ILE A 148 -10.43 -5.88 -11.17
N ALA A 149 -10.97 -4.74 -11.56
CA ALA A 149 -12.19 -4.62 -12.36
C ALA A 149 -11.91 -4.67 -13.86
N GLU A 150 -10.72 -4.26 -14.30
CA GLU A 150 -10.33 -4.26 -15.71
C GLU A 150 -8.81 -4.24 -15.85
N ILE A 151 -8.30 -4.76 -16.97
CA ILE A 151 -6.89 -4.67 -17.35
C ILE A 151 -6.84 -4.14 -18.78
N VAL A 152 -6.25 -2.96 -18.95
CA VAL A 152 -6.04 -2.30 -20.23
C VAL A 152 -4.55 -2.33 -20.55
N LYS A 153 -4.17 -2.95 -21.66
CA LYS A 153 -2.78 -2.92 -22.14
C LYS A 153 -2.56 -1.67 -22.98
N GLU A 154 -1.69 -0.78 -22.50
CA GLU A 154 -1.35 0.47 -23.19
C GLU A 154 -0.04 0.31 -23.96
N GLY A 155 -0.17 -0.16 -25.20
CA GLY A 155 0.95 -0.43 -26.09
C GLY A 155 1.94 -1.44 -25.49
N ASN A 156 3.22 -1.29 -25.83
CA ASN A 156 4.24 -2.28 -25.47
C ASN A 156 4.94 -2.00 -24.13
N LYS A 157 4.69 -0.86 -23.47
CA LYS A 157 5.45 -0.45 -22.28
C LYS A 157 4.69 -0.53 -20.96
N ASN A 158 3.37 -0.25 -20.96
CA ASN A 158 2.60 -0.08 -19.73
C ASN A 158 1.32 -0.92 -19.73
N THR A 159 0.94 -1.35 -18.54
CA THR A 159 -0.36 -1.95 -18.22
C THR A 159 -1.06 -0.99 -17.27
N THR A 160 -2.35 -0.76 -17.53
CA THR A 160 -3.22 -0.01 -16.64
C THR A 160 -4.29 -0.96 -16.11
N ILE A 161 -4.52 -0.93 -14.81
CA ILE A 161 -5.64 -1.65 -14.19
C ILE A 161 -6.68 -0.65 -13.74
N ARG A 162 -7.94 -1.08 -13.74
CA ARG A 162 -9.04 -0.35 -13.12
C ARG A 162 -9.47 -1.05 -11.85
N ILE A 163 -9.66 -0.27 -10.80
CA ILE A 163 -10.22 -0.69 -9.51
C ILE A 163 -11.38 0.24 -9.16
N SER A 164 -12.38 -0.30 -8.48
CA SER A 164 -13.52 0.47 -7.98
C SER A 164 -13.44 0.53 -6.46
N ILE A 165 -13.54 1.74 -5.92
CA ILE A 165 -13.45 2.03 -4.48
C ILE A 165 -14.85 2.38 -3.99
N ILE A 166 -15.30 1.66 -2.96
CA ILE A 166 -16.59 1.91 -2.29
C ILE A 166 -16.46 3.02 -1.25
N PRO A 167 -17.57 3.65 -0.81
CA PRO A 167 -17.54 4.79 0.12
C PRO A 167 -16.81 4.51 1.44
N HIS A 168 -16.96 3.30 1.99
CA HIS A 168 -16.25 2.92 3.20
C HIS A 168 -14.72 2.97 3.01
N THR A 169 -14.20 2.30 1.98
CA THR A 169 -12.77 2.27 1.66
C THR A 169 -12.24 3.67 1.31
N PHE A 170 -13.00 4.46 0.54
CA PHE A 170 -12.58 5.82 0.17
C PHE A 170 -12.39 6.70 1.41
N ASN A 171 -13.34 6.67 2.34
CA ASN A 171 -13.33 7.53 3.52
C ASN A 171 -12.30 7.12 4.60
N HIS A 172 -11.97 5.82 4.69
CA HIS A 172 -11.10 5.26 5.73
C HIS A 172 -9.68 4.92 5.24
N THR A 173 -9.32 5.32 4.02
CA THR A 173 -7.97 5.15 3.48
C THR A 173 -7.48 6.44 2.84
N ASN A 174 -6.22 6.44 2.42
CA ASN A 174 -5.60 7.55 1.72
C ASN A 174 -6.11 7.75 0.29
N PHE A 175 -6.98 6.87 -0.23
CA PHE A 175 -7.59 7.02 -1.55
C PHE A 175 -8.34 8.36 -1.70
N LYS A 176 -8.95 8.89 -0.64
CA LYS A 176 -9.58 10.22 -0.65
C LYS A 176 -8.63 11.39 -0.95
N PHE A 177 -7.33 11.18 -0.72
CA PHE A 177 -6.29 12.19 -0.97
C PHE A 177 -5.58 12.00 -2.30
N LEU A 178 -5.69 10.82 -2.93
CA LEU A 178 -5.01 10.53 -4.20
C LEU A 178 -5.63 11.31 -5.36
N ARG A 179 -4.78 11.79 -6.25
CA ARG A 179 -5.10 12.53 -7.48
C ARG A 179 -4.33 11.94 -8.66
N GLU A 180 -4.68 12.37 -9.86
CA GLU A 180 -3.90 12.03 -11.05
C GLU A 180 -2.42 12.40 -10.87
N LYS A 181 -1.54 11.53 -11.36
CA LYS A 181 -0.07 11.57 -11.26
C LYS A 181 0.51 11.19 -9.89
N ASP A 182 -0.31 10.93 -8.88
CA ASP A 182 0.19 10.42 -7.60
C ASP A 182 0.80 9.02 -7.74
N ILE A 183 1.77 8.74 -6.88
CA ILE A 183 2.49 7.46 -6.85
C ILE A 183 1.93 6.56 -5.76
N VAL A 184 1.59 5.34 -6.13
CA VAL A 184 1.07 4.32 -5.21
C VAL A 184 2.02 3.12 -5.15
N ASN A 185 2.09 2.47 -3.99
CA ASN A 185 2.74 1.18 -3.86
C ASN A 185 1.84 0.08 -4.42
N ILE A 186 2.43 -0.88 -5.12
CA ILE A 186 1.75 -2.06 -5.65
C ILE A 186 2.44 -3.31 -5.10
N GLU A 187 1.65 -4.16 -4.45
CA GLU A 187 2.01 -5.55 -4.16
C GLU A 187 1.03 -6.47 -4.92
N PHE A 188 1.59 -7.37 -5.73
CA PHE A 188 0.82 -8.37 -6.46
C PHE A 188 0.53 -9.58 -5.59
N ASP A 189 -0.58 -10.26 -5.86
CA ASP A 189 -0.97 -11.47 -5.14
C ASP A 189 0.18 -12.51 -5.12
N LEU A 190 0.56 -12.90 -3.90
CA LEU A 190 1.61 -13.86 -3.65
C LEU A 190 1.36 -15.20 -4.35
N LEU A 191 0.11 -15.66 -4.41
CA LEU A 191 -0.25 -16.91 -5.09
C LEU A 191 0.05 -16.82 -6.59
N GLY A 192 -0.32 -15.70 -7.22
CA GLY A 192 -0.02 -15.44 -8.63
C GLY A 192 1.48 -15.47 -8.93
N LYS A 193 2.30 -14.87 -8.04
CA LYS A 193 3.76 -14.88 -8.15
C LYS A 193 4.34 -16.30 -8.07
N TYR A 194 3.85 -17.14 -7.15
CA TYR A 194 4.29 -18.55 -7.06
C TYR A 194 3.88 -19.37 -8.29
N VAL A 195 2.64 -19.24 -8.76
CA VAL A 195 2.16 -19.94 -9.97
C VAL A 195 3.02 -19.55 -11.18
N LYS A 196 3.26 -18.25 -11.39
CA LYS A 196 4.12 -17.75 -12.46
C LYS A 196 5.54 -18.30 -12.37
N ARG A 197 6.12 -18.42 -11.17
CA ARG A 197 7.46 -18.99 -10.98
C ARG A 197 7.50 -20.48 -11.34
N ILE A 198 6.43 -21.23 -11.03
CA ILE A 198 6.35 -22.67 -11.34
C ILE A 198 6.20 -22.89 -12.85
N LEU A 199 5.34 -22.12 -13.52
CA LEU A 199 5.07 -22.26 -14.97
C LEU A 199 6.18 -21.71 -15.87
N ARG A 200 7.14 -20.94 -15.33
CA ARG A 200 8.32 -20.44 -16.05
C ARG A 200 9.49 -21.43 -16.06
N LYS A 201 9.30 -22.64 -15.55
CA LYS A 201 10.20 -23.78 -15.76
C LYS A 201 9.86 -24.48 -17.06
#